data_AF-A0A9D8DWI3-F1
#
_entry.id   AF-A0A9D8DWI3-F1
#
_cell.length_a   1.000
_cell.length_b   1.000
_cell.length_c   1.000
_cell.angle_alpha   90.00
_cell.angle_beta   90.00
_cell.angle_gamma   90.00
#
_symmetry.space_group_name_H-M   'P 1'
#
loop_
_entity.id
_entity.type
_entity.pdbx_description
1 polymer ?
#
loop_
_entity_poly.entity_id
_entity_poly.type
_entity_poly.pdbx_seq_one_letter_code
_entity_poly.pdbx_strand_id
1 'polypeptide(L)'
;MQLIEREVKHQRIVAILDELKLDQIVLRKSPNTAWFSGGRVHVPNSLDSSCLDIIISRDGYYFHSNSIEAPRLSAEELFPTDDVRAHPWWISRDSLLPTGSKVGSDIQGGDRVVIPKLDELRFSLTEGEVTRLNEIATDAASALFNITELLKKRL
;
A
#
# COMPACT_ATOMS: atom_id res chain seq x y z
N MET A 1 0.17 -6.56 15.78
CA MET A 1 -1.06 -6.72 14.97
C MET A 1 -0.86 -6.32 13.51
N GLN A 2 -0.40 -5.10 13.20
CA GLN A 2 -0.17 -4.68 11.79
C GLN A 2 0.97 -5.43 11.06
N LEU A 3 2.03 -5.87 11.74
CA LEU A 3 3.07 -6.71 11.11
C LEU A 3 2.53 -8.08 10.65
N ILE A 4 1.65 -8.69 11.45
CA ILE A 4 0.96 -9.94 11.08
C ILE A 4 0.06 -9.71 9.87
N GLU A 5 -0.61 -8.57 9.80
CA GLU A 5 -1.43 -8.18 8.66
C GLU A 5 -0.59 -8.01 7.38
N ARG A 6 0.58 -7.35 7.46
CA ARG A 6 1.49 -7.25 6.31
C ARG A 6 1.99 -8.62 5.85
N GLU A 7 2.24 -9.55 6.76
CA GLU A 7 2.60 -10.92 6.41
C GLU A 7 1.47 -11.62 5.65
N VAL A 8 0.22 -11.51 6.09
CA VAL A 8 -0.94 -12.06 5.35
C VAL A 8 -1.04 -11.44 3.95
N LYS A 9 -0.83 -10.13 3.82
CA LYS A 9 -0.84 -9.43 2.52
C LYS A 9 0.33 -9.86 1.63
N HIS A 10 1.51 -10.09 2.21
CA HIS A 10 2.68 -10.64 1.51
C HIS A 10 2.39 -12.03 0.96
N GLN A 11 1.84 -12.93 1.77
CA GLN A 11 1.47 -14.29 1.34
C GLN A 11 0.44 -14.29 0.19
N ARG A 12 -0.53 -13.36 0.20
CA ARG A 12 -1.47 -13.19 -0.91
C ARG A 12 -0.76 -12.82 -2.22
N ILE A 13 0.27 -11.99 -2.17
CA ILE A 13 1.06 -11.60 -3.34
C ILE A 13 1.98 -12.74 -3.78
N VAL A 14 2.57 -13.48 -2.84
CA VAL A 14 3.36 -14.68 -3.14
C VAL A 14 2.54 -15.71 -3.91
N ALA A 15 1.27 -15.93 -3.55
CA ALA A 15 0.38 -16.79 -4.32
C ALA A 15 0.24 -16.34 -5.79
N ILE A 16 0.20 -15.02 -6.05
CA ILE A 16 0.18 -14.48 -7.42
C ILE A 16 1.52 -14.70 -8.14
N LEU A 17 2.66 -14.55 -7.44
CA LEU A 17 3.98 -14.86 -7.99
C LEU A 17 4.06 -16.32 -8.45
N ASP A 18 3.53 -17.24 -7.66
CA ASP A 18 3.55 -18.67 -7.97
C ASP A 18 2.60 -19.04 -9.11
N GLU A 19 1.36 -18.54 -9.08
CA GLU A 19 0.37 -18.76 -10.13
C GLU A 19 0.88 -18.28 -11.50
N LEU A 20 1.48 -17.10 -11.55
CA LEU A 20 1.96 -16.48 -12.78
C LEU A 20 3.42 -16.80 -13.13
N LYS A 21 4.10 -17.59 -12.29
CA LYS A 21 5.52 -17.95 -12.43
C LYS A 21 6.43 -16.73 -12.58
N LEU A 22 6.19 -15.72 -11.74
CA LEU A 22 6.96 -14.49 -11.65
C LEU A 22 7.96 -14.56 -10.50
N ASP A 23 9.00 -13.74 -10.59
CA ASP A 23 10.05 -13.64 -9.57
C ASP A 23 9.74 -12.51 -8.58
N GLN A 24 9.21 -11.39 -9.10
CA GLN A 24 8.92 -10.19 -8.32
C GLN A 24 7.65 -9.50 -8.78
N ILE A 25 7.01 -8.76 -7.87
CA ILE A 25 5.92 -7.82 -8.16
C ILE A 25 6.31 -6.45 -7.64
N VAL A 26 6.00 -5.41 -8.43
CA VAL A 26 6.18 -4.01 -8.06
C VAL A 26 4.82 -3.35 -7.90
N LEU A 27 4.49 -2.92 -6.68
CA LEU A 27 3.30 -2.11 -6.40
C LEU A 27 3.63 -0.64 -6.49
N ARG A 28 2.85 0.11 -7.26
CA ARG A 28 3.10 1.53 -7.56
C ARG A 28 1.86 2.39 -7.45
N LYS A 29 0.66 1.81 -7.62
CA LYS A 29 -0.59 2.53 -7.44
C LYS A 29 -0.73 2.94 -5.97
N SER A 30 -1.18 4.18 -5.72
CA SER A 30 -1.39 4.67 -4.35
C SER A 30 -2.29 3.74 -3.50
N PRO A 31 -3.44 3.24 -3.99
CA PRO A 31 -4.26 2.30 -3.23
C PRO A 31 -3.55 0.99 -2.83
N ASN A 32 -2.73 0.43 -3.72
CA ASN A 32 -2.06 -0.85 -3.46
C ASN A 32 -0.87 -0.68 -2.50
N THR A 33 -0.14 0.42 -2.65
CA THR A 33 0.98 0.76 -1.76
C THR A 33 0.49 1.14 -0.36
N ALA A 34 -0.63 1.87 -0.25
CA ALA A 34 -1.29 2.16 1.02
C ALA A 34 -1.87 0.89 1.66
N TRP A 35 -2.52 0.02 0.88
CA TRP A 35 -3.04 -1.25 1.39
C TRP A 35 -1.91 -2.14 1.94
N PHE A 36 -0.81 -2.29 1.22
CA PHE A 36 0.29 -3.14 1.68
C PHE A 36 1.04 -2.53 2.88
N SER A 37 1.38 -1.25 2.83
CA SER A 37 2.11 -0.59 3.92
C SER A 37 1.23 -0.34 5.16
N GLY A 38 -0.07 -0.13 5.00
CA GLY A 38 -0.91 0.41 6.07
C GLY A 38 -0.59 1.87 6.42
N GLY A 39 0.35 2.50 5.70
CA GLY A 39 0.72 3.90 5.84
C GLY A 39 -0.05 4.79 4.88
N ARG A 40 -0.08 6.08 5.18
CA ARG A 40 -0.66 7.09 4.30
C ARG A 40 0.33 7.43 3.21
N VAL A 41 -0.05 7.07 2.00
CA VAL A 41 0.70 7.37 0.80
C VAL A 41 0.08 8.63 0.18
N HIS A 42 0.56 9.79 0.60
CA HIS A 42 0.05 11.05 0.07
C HIS A 42 0.49 11.22 -1.39
N VAL A 43 -0.48 11.36 -2.29
CA VAL A 43 -0.25 11.84 -3.66
C VAL A 43 -1.29 12.91 -3.97
N PRO A 44 -0.93 13.94 -4.75
CA PRO A 44 -1.93 14.76 -5.42
C PRO A 44 -2.91 13.85 -6.17
N ASN A 45 -4.21 14.09 -6.04
CA ASN A 45 -5.26 13.29 -6.73
C ASN A 45 -5.12 13.26 -8.26
N SER A 46 -4.24 14.07 -8.84
CA SER A 46 -3.90 14.11 -10.26
C SER A 46 -2.86 13.06 -10.70
N LEU A 47 -2.29 12.28 -9.78
CA LEU A 47 -1.25 11.28 -10.07
C LEU A 47 -1.69 9.88 -9.64
N ASP A 48 -1.60 8.92 -10.56
CA ASP A 48 -1.91 7.51 -10.29
C ASP A 48 -0.79 6.80 -9.51
N SER A 49 0.47 7.25 -9.70
CA SER A 49 1.64 6.67 -9.04
C SER A 49 1.90 7.29 -7.68
N SER A 50 2.05 6.44 -6.67
CA SER A 50 2.47 6.73 -5.30
C SER A 50 3.80 7.52 -5.20
N CYS A 51 4.11 8.14 -4.05
CA CYS A 51 5.48 8.62 -3.73
C CYS A 51 6.44 7.48 -3.30
N LEU A 52 5.93 6.25 -3.27
CA LEU A 52 6.53 5.03 -2.74
C LEU A 52 6.21 3.85 -3.68
N ASP A 53 7.22 3.12 -4.13
CA ASP A 53 7.00 1.82 -4.76
C ASP A 53 7.38 0.70 -3.77
N ILE A 54 6.75 -0.47 -3.90
CA ILE A 54 7.04 -1.63 -3.05
C ILE A 54 7.43 -2.79 -3.96
N ILE A 55 8.61 -3.35 -3.71
CA ILE A 55 9.13 -4.48 -4.49
C ILE A 55 9.02 -5.71 -3.62
N ILE A 56 8.34 -6.72 -4.14
CA ILE A 56 7.91 -7.89 -3.38
C ILE A 56 8.40 -9.14 -4.09
N SER A 57 8.99 -10.04 -3.32
CA SER A 57 9.49 -11.36 -3.73
C SER A 57 9.06 -12.41 -2.71
N ARG A 58 9.37 -13.68 -2.98
CA ARG A 58 9.07 -14.79 -2.04
C ARG A 58 9.80 -14.62 -0.71
N ASP A 59 11.02 -14.09 -0.75
CA ASP A 59 11.89 -13.97 0.43
C ASP A 59 11.63 -12.70 1.25
N GLY A 60 10.72 -11.85 0.79
CA GLY A 60 10.35 -10.61 1.48
C GLY A 60 10.13 -9.45 0.52
N TYR A 61 10.18 -8.24 1.07
CA TYR A 61 9.87 -7.01 0.36
C TYR A 61 10.73 -5.84 0.85
N TYR A 62 10.82 -4.80 0.03
CA TYR A 62 11.41 -3.52 0.40
C TYR A 62 10.63 -2.36 -0.22
N PHE A 63 10.83 -1.19 0.36
CA PHE A 63 10.21 0.07 -0.04
C PHE A 63 11.21 0.90 -0.84
N HIS A 64 10.76 1.59 -1.86
CA HIS A 64 11.59 2.49 -2.66
C HIS A 64 10.91 3.85 -2.80
N SER A 65 11.59 4.90 -2.34
CA SER A 65 11.15 6.29 -2.51
C SER A 65 12.32 7.20 -2.89
N ASN A 66 12.05 8.46 -3.18
CA ASN A 66 13.11 9.44 -3.44
C ASN A 66 13.73 9.94 -2.12
N SER A 67 14.87 10.62 -2.21
CA SER A 67 15.63 11.12 -1.05
C SER A 67 14.91 12.20 -0.24
N ILE A 68 13.83 12.79 -0.77
CA ILE A 68 13.03 13.81 -0.09
C ILE A 68 11.93 13.14 0.76
N GLU A 69 11.23 12.14 0.18
CA GLU A 69 10.10 11.46 0.81
C GLU A 69 10.51 10.32 1.73
N ALA A 70 11.62 9.62 1.45
CA ALA A 70 12.05 8.46 2.23
C ALA A 70 12.21 8.77 3.75
N PRO A 71 12.82 9.90 4.17
CA PRO A 71 12.91 10.23 5.60
C PRO A 71 11.53 10.44 6.24
N ARG A 72 10.61 11.14 5.55
CA ARG A 72 9.26 11.39 6.05
C ARG A 72 8.46 10.09 6.16
N LEU A 73 8.47 9.26 5.11
CA LEU A 73 7.80 7.96 5.09
C LEU A 73 8.29 7.07 6.22
N SER A 74 9.61 7.02 6.47
CA SER A 74 10.20 6.24 7.55
C SER A 74 9.81 6.75 8.94
N ALA A 75 9.65 8.08 9.10
CA ALA A 75 9.30 8.69 10.37
C ALA A 75 7.80 8.64 10.70
N GLU A 76 6.94 8.71 9.68
CA GLU A 76 5.50 8.93 9.85
C GLU A 76 4.63 7.72 9.49
N GLU A 77 5.05 6.90 8.51
CA GLU A 77 4.13 5.96 7.83
C GLU A 77 4.61 4.50 7.82
N LEU A 78 5.92 4.27 7.96
CA LEU A 78 6.54 2.95 7.89
C LEU A 78 7.06 2.50 9.26
N PHE A 79 7.30 1.20 9.41
CA PHE A 79 7.88 0.66 10.64
C PHE A 79 9.39 0.91 10.67
N PRO A 80 10.00 1.07 11.86
CA PRO A 80 11.44 1.18 12.00
C PRO A 80 12.25 0.02 11.41
N THR A 81 11.60 -1.14 11.22
CA THR A 81 12.20 -2.36 10.65
C THR A 81 12.07 -2.45 9.13
N ASP A 82 11.37 -1.52 8.47
CA ASP A 82 11.18 -1.56 7.02
C ASP A 82 12.47 -1.19 6.28
N ASP A 83 12.84 -1.99 5.27
CA ASP A 83 13.93 -1.65 4.34
C ASP A 83 13.45 -0.58 3.36
N VAL A 84 13.85 0.68 3.59
CA VAL A 84 13.51 1.83 2.75
C VAL A 84 14.73 2.28 1.96
N ARG A 85 14.68 2.08 0.65
CA ARG A 85 15.72 2.48 -0.30
C ARG A 85 15.41 3.84 -0.90
N ALA A 86 16.38 4.73 -0.84
CA ALA A 86 16.25 6.08 -1.38
C ALA A 86 17.11 6.26 -2.64
N HIS A 87 16.60 7.02 -3.61
CA HIS A 87 17.36 7.51 -4.76
C HIS A 87 17.33 9.04 -4.83
N PRO A 88 18.31 9.68 -5.50
CA PRO A 88 18.27 11.12 -5.74
C PRO A 88 16.99 11.55 -6.46
N TRP A 89 16.32 12.58 -5.96
CA TRP A 89 14.98 13.00 -6.43
C TRP A 89 14.88 13.38 -7.91
N TRP A 90 16.00 13.73 -8.55
CA TRP A 90 16.04 14.07 -9.97
C TRP A 90 16.16 12.85 -10.89
N ILE A 91 16.36 11.65 -10.34
CA ILE A 91 16.39 10.41 -11.11
C ILE A 91 14.98 9.85 -11.22
N SER A 92 14.61 9.38 -12.40
CA SER A 92 13.32 8.69 -12.58
C SER A 92 13.26 7.44 -11.71
N ARG A 93 12.23 7.33 -10.88
CA ARG A 93 12.01 6.15 -10.06
C ARG A 93 11.78 4.90 -10.90
N ASP A 94 11.03 5.02 -12.00
CA ASP A 94 10.68 3.88 -12.88
C ASP A 94 11.91 3.15 -13.45
N SER A 95 12.99 3.89 -13.75
CA SER A 95 14.23 3.33 -14.28
C SER A 95 15.07 2.56 -13.26
N LEU A 96 14.75 2.67 -11.97
CA LEU A 96 15.47 2.01 -10.88
C LEU A 96 14.73 0.77 -10.36
N LEU A 97 13.53 0.50 -10.87
CA LEU A 97 12.70 -0.62 -10.46
C LEU A 97 13.05 -1.86 -11.29
N PRO A 98 12.95 -3.09 -10.73
CA PRO A 98 13.22 -4.33 -11.46
C PRO A 98 12.38 -4.46 -12.74
N THR A 99 12.97 -4.96 -13.83
CA THR A 99 12.30 -5.16 -15.12
C THR A 99 12.51 -6.58 -15.63
N GLY A 100 11.77 -6.94 -16.68
CA GLY A 100 11.84 -8.21 -17.38
C GLY A 100 10.51 -8.97 -17.35
N SER A 101 10.40 -9.98 -18.21
CA SER A 101 9.21 -10.82 -18.36
C SER A 101 8.81 -11.62 -17.10
N LYS A 102 9.68 -11.66 -16.10
CA LYS A 102 9.45 -12.28 -14.78
C LYS A 102 9.11 -11.28 -13.68
N VAL A 103 8.93 -10.00 -14.01
CA VAL A 103 8.56 -8.95 -13.06
C VAL A 103 7.14 -8.46 -13.36
N GLY A 104 6.26 -8.62 -12.38
CA GLY A 104 4.88 -8.12 -12.39
C GLY A 104 4.77 -6.68 -11.90
N SER A 105 3.70 -6.00 -12.28
CA SER A 105 3.38 -4.63 -11.81
C SER A 105 1.87 -4.37 -11.80
N ASP A 106 1.41 -3.49 -10.93
CA ASP A 106 0.03 -3.03 -10.89
C ASP A 106 -0.27 -1.87 -11.86
N ILE A 107 0.77 -1.27 -12.43
CA ILE A 107 0.71 -0.22 -13.47
C ILE A 107 1.71 -0.51 -14.59
N GLN A 108 1.43 0.00 -15.79
CA GLN A 108 2.38 -0.01 -16.91
C GLN A 108 3.65 0.79 -16.57
N GLY A 109 4.81 0.32 -17.00
CA GLY A 109 6.10 1.01 -16.85
C GLY A 109 7.23 -0.01 -16.76
N GLY A 110 8.39 0.30 -17.33
CA GLY A 110 9.43 -0.70 -17.60
C GLY A 110 8.95 -1.87 -18.46
N ASP A 111 9.86 -2.79 -18.78
CA ASP A 111 9.52 -4.07 -19.41
C ASP A 111 8.91 -5.02 -18.36
N ARG A 112 7.76 -4.67 -17.78
CA ARG A 112 7.07 -5.40 -16.69
C ARG A 112 5.71 -5.91 -17.17
N VAL A 113 5.31 -7.07 -16.65
CA VAL A 113 3.99 -7.66 -16.93
C VAL A 113 2.94 -6.98 -16.05
N VAL A 114 1.94 -6.34 -16.66
CA VAL A 114 0.85 -5.71 -15.90
C VAL A 114 -0.14 -6.78 -15.42
N ILE A 115 -0.50 -6.73 -14.13
CA ILE A 115 -1.36 -7.72 -13.47
C ILE A 115 -2.57 -7.00 -12.86
N PRO A 116 -3.69 -6.88 -13.59
CA PRO A 116 -4.88 -6.18 -13.09
C PRO A 116 -5.45 -6.75 -11.80
N LYS A 117 -5.39 -8.09 -11.61
CA LYS A 117 -5.91 -8.77 -10.42
C LYS A 117 -5.19 -8.42 -9.11
N LEU A 118 -4.08 -7.66 -9.15
CA LEU A 118 -3.47 -7.11 -7.93
C LEU A 118 -4.43 -6.16 -7.20
N ASP A 119 -5.28 -5.45 -7.93
CA ASP A 119 -6.29 -4.56 -7.36
C ASP A 119 -7.37 -5.34 -6.57
N GLU A 120 -7.59 -6.61 -6.89
CA GLU A 120 -8.59 -7.47 -6.24
C GLU A 120 -8.12 -7.97 -4.87
N LEU A 121 -6.80 -8.01 -4.62
CA LEU A 121 -6.23 -8.52 -3.35
C LEU A 121 -6.68 -7.74 -2.11
N ARG A 122 -7.12 -6.50 -2.32
CA ARG A 122 -7.61 -5.56 -1.30
C ARG A 122 -9.13 -5.54 -1.16
N PHE A 123 -9.86 -6.38 -1.91
CA PHE A 123 -11.31 -6.52 -1.73
C PHE A 123 -11.68 -7.31 -0.48
N SER A 124 -10.76 -8.16 0.01
CA SER A 124 -10.95 -8.92 1.24
C SER A 124 -10.09 -8.32 2.36
N LEU A 125 -10.74 -7.84 3.42
CA LEU A 125 -10.05 -7.34 4.61
C LEU A 125 -9.43 -8.50 5.40
N THR A 126 -8.36 -8.21 6.11
CA THR A 126 -7.81 -9.06 7.18
C THR A 126 -8.63 -8.89 8.46
N GLU A 127 -8.48 -9.82 9.42
CA GLU A 127 -9.17 -9.74 10.70
C GLU A 127 -8.89 -8.41 11.44
N GLY A 128 -7.62 -7.98 11.47
CA GLY A 128 -7.24 -6.71 12.09
C GLY A 128 -7.84 -5.49 11.40
N GLU A 129 -8.02 -5.51 10.07
CA GLU A 129 -8.71 -4.46 9.34
C GLU A 129 -10.22 -4.46 9.61
N VAL A 130 -10.85 -5.63 9.71
CA VAL A 130 -12.27 -5.76 10.09
C VAL A 130 -12.52 -5.19 11.49
N THR A 131 -11.66 -5.51 12.46
CA THR A 131 -11.77 -4.97 13.82
C THR A 131 -11.72 -3.43 13.80
N ARG A 132 -10.71 -2.85 13.15
CA ARG A 132 -10.57 -1.38 13.06
C ARG A 132 -11.73 -0.73 12.32
N LEU A 133 -12.26 -1.39 11.28
CA LEU A 133 -13.44 -0.90 10.56
C LEU A 133 -14.68 -0.87 11.46
N ASN A 134 -14.88 -1.90 12.29
CA ASN A 134 -16.01 -1.93 13.23
C ASN A 134 -15.88 -0.88 14.34
N GLU A 135 -14.67 -0.65 14.85
CA GLU A 135 -14.39 0.40 15.83
C GLU A 135 -14.74 1.78 15.27
N ILE A 136 -14.21 2.13 14.09
CA ILE A 136 -14.48 3.46 13.48
C ILE A 136 -15.94 3.62 13.06
N ALA A 137 -16.61 2.54 12.64
CA ALA A 137 -18.04 2.57 12.35
C ALA A 137 -18.87 2.87 13.62
N THR A 138 -18.47 2.30 14.75
CA THR A 138 -19.12 2.54 16.05
C THR A 138 -18.93 4.00 16.50
N ASP A 139 -17.72 4.52 16.37
CA ASP A 139 -17.40 5.92 16.70
C ASP A 139 -18.19 6.89 15.82
N ALA A 140 -18.24 6.63 14.50
CA ALA A 140 -18.99 7.45 13.54
C ALA A 140 -20.50 7.43 13.85
N ALA A 141 -21.06 6.26 14.14
CA ALA A 141 -22.47 6.13 14.53
C ALA A 141 -22.78 6.92 15.82
N SER A 142 -21.89 6.82 16.82
CA SER A 142 -22.03 7.54 18.09
C SER A 142 -21.95 9.05 17.90
N ALA A 143 -21.01 9.54 17.09
CA ALA A 143 -20.87 10.95 16.76
C ALA A 143 -22.14 11.50 16.08
N LEU A 144 -22.67 10.77 15.09
CA LEU A 144 -23.91 11.13 14.40
C LEU A 144 -25.09 11.17 15.37
N PHE A 145 -25.24 10.14 16.20
CA PHE A 145 -26.30 10.08 17.22
C PHE A 145 -26.25 11.30 18.16
N ASN A 146 -25.08 11.61 18.71
CA ASN A 146 -24.91 12.74 19.62
C ASN A 146 -25.30 14.08 19.00
N ILE A 147 -24.93 14.30 17.73
CA ILE A 147 -25.32 15.51 16.99
C ILE A 147 -26.84 15.57 16.81
N THR A 148 -27.49 14.45 16.46
CA THR A 148 -28.95 14.43 16.30
C THR A 148 -29.69 14.74 17.61
N GLU A 149 -29.20 14.26 18.75
CA GLU A 149 -29.79 14.55 20.06
C GLU A 149 -29.63 16.02 20.47
N LEU A 150 -28.51 16.65 20.13
CA LEU A 150 -28.32 18.09 20.35
C LEU A 150 -29.27 18.94 19.49
N LEU A 151 -29.49 18.54 18.24
CA LEU A 151 -30.38 19.27 17.33
C LEU A 151 -31.85 19.16 17.75
N LYS A 152 -32.30 18.00 18.23
CA LYS A 152 -33.66 17.82 18.76
C LYS A 152 -33.97 18.74 19.94
N LYS A 153 -32.98 19.05 20.78
CA LYS A 153 -33.15 19.94 21.94
C LYS A 153 -33.21 21.44 21.58
N ARG A 154 -32.98 21.78 20.31
CA ARG A 154 -33.02 23.17 19.79
C ARG A 154 -34.28 23.51 19.00
N LEU A 155 -35.13 22.52 18.73
CA LEU A 155 -36.45 22.66 18.10
C LEU A 155 -37.54 22.56 19.16
#